data_AF-A0A356BZV8-F1
#
_entry.id   AF-A0A356BZV8-F1
#
_cell.length_a   1.000
_cell.length_b   1.000
_cell.length_c   1.000
_cell.angle_alpha   90.00
_cell.angle_beta   90.00
_cell.angle_gamma   90.00
#
_symmetry.space_group_name_H-M   'P 1'
#
loop_
_entity.id
_entity.type
_entity.pdbx_description
1 polymer ?
#
loop_
_entity_poly.entity_id
_entity_poly.type
_entity_poly.pdbx_seq_one_letter_code
_entity_poly.pdbx_strand_id
1 'polypeptide(L)'
;GLKDRICQSLAEAGVEVVELGGVRPNPRLDLVHKGIELGRQKQVDCILAVGGGSVIDSAKAIAMGVPYTGEVWDFYEGKALAQSALPLGVVLTIPGSGSEAGGGTVLTKEEGQLKRLAWSEQVIPKFAIMNPELSFSLPPYQTACGGGDIIS
;
A
#
# COMPACT_ATOMS: atom_id res chain seq x y z
N GLY A 1 2.39 17.41 12.07
CA GLY A 1 2.52 15.94 12.25
C GLY A 1 3.29 15.32 11.09
N LEU A 2 3.38 13.98 11.00
CA LEU A 2 4.08 13.30 9.89
C LEU A 2 3.49 13.68 8.52
N LYS A 3 2.16 13.67 8.40
CA LYS A 3 1.45 14.03 7.18
C LYS A 3 1.87 15.41 6.66
N ASP A 4 1.83 16.43 7.52
CA ASP A 4 2.19 17.80 7.13
C ASP A 4 3.63 17.90 6.60
N ARG A 5 4.58 17.19 7.24
CA ARG A 5 5.98 17.13 6.79
C ARG A 5 6.12 16.52 5.39
N ILE A 6 5.32 15.49 5.10
CA ILE A 6 5.32 14.84 3.78
C ILE A 6 4.70 15.76 2.75
N CYS A 7 3.52 16.33 3.03
CA CYS A 7 2.85 17.26 2.12
C CYS A 7 3.72 18.49 1.82
N GLN A 8 4.42 19.03 2.83
CA GLN A 8 5.36 20.13 2.64
C GLN A 8 6.52 19.72 1.72
N SER A 9 7.16 18.59 1.99
CA SER A 9 8.27 18.09 1.16
C SER A 9 7.85 17.87 -0.30
N LEU A 10 6.67 17.29 -0.53
CA LEU A 10 6.11 17.10 -1.86
C LEU A 10 5.81 18.44 -2.56
N ALA A 11 5.25 19.41 -1.84
CA ALA A 11 4.98 20.74 -2.37
C ALA A 11 6.28 21.48 -2.74
N GLU A 12 7.32 21.41 -1.91
CA GLU A 12 8.64 21.99 -2.18
C GLU A 12 9.30 21.34 -3.41
N ALA A 13 9.02 20.07 -3.67
CA ALA A 13 9.44 19.35 -4.88
C ALA A 13 8.55 19.61 -6.11
N GLY A 14 7.47 20.41 -5.97
CA GLY A 14 6.53 20.70 -7.06
C GLY A 14 5.62 19.53 -7.44
N VAL A 15 5.38 18.58 -6.53
CA VAL A 15 4.53 17.40 -6.74
C VAL A 15 3.10 17.70 -6.32
N GLU A 16 2.15 17.52 -7.24
CA GLU A 16 0.72 17.59 -6.92
C GLU A 16 0.27 16.35 -6.14
N VAL A 17 -0.55 16.53 -5.11
CA VAL A 17 -0.98 15.47 -4.21
C VAL A 17 -2.48 15.26 -4.26
N VAL A 18 -2.88 14.01 -4.52
CA VAL A 18 -4.25 13.53 -4.33
C VAL A 18 -4.25 12.56 -3.15
N GLU A 19 -5.13 12.80 -2.18
CA GLU A 19 -5.18 11.99 -0.96
C GLU A 19 -6.25 10.89 -1.02
N LEU A 20 -5.88 9.70 -0.54
CA LEU A 20 -6.80 8.62 -0.26
C LEU A 20 -6.55 8.09 1.16
N GLY A 21 -7.47 8.38 2.07
CA GLY A 21 -7.47 7.86 3.44
C GLY A 21 -8.40 6.66 3.63
N GLY A 22 -8.49 6.16 4.87
CA GLY A 22 -9.50 5.16 5.26
C GLY A 22 -9.05 3.70 5.18
N VAL A 23 -7.75 3.44 4.98
CA VAL A 23 -7.18 2.09 5.09
C VAL A 23 -7.46 1.54 6.49
N ARG A 24 -7.90 0.28 6.54
CA ARG A 24 -8.20 -0.45 7.78
C ARG A 24 -7.16 -1.56 8.00
N PRO A 25 -6.98 -2.03 9.24
CA PRO A 25 -6.33 -3.32 9.48
C PRO A 25 -7.01 -4.40 8.65
N ASN A 26 -6.22 -5.26 7.99
CA ASN A 26 -6.67 -6.15 6.91
C ASN A 26 -7.26 -5.36 5.73
N PRO A 27 -6.42 -4.97 4.76
CA PRO A 27 -6.83 -4.10 3.66
C PRO A 27 -7.96 -4.72 2.85
N ARG A 28 -8.92 -3.87 2.45
CA ARG A 28 -10.19 -4.29 1.85
C ARG A 28 -10.26 -3.93 0.37
N LEU A 29 -10.87 -4.81 -0.41
CA LEU A 29 -11.02 -4.66 -1.85
C LEU A 29 -11.83 -3.40 -2.24
N ASP A 30 -12.81 -2.98 -1.44
CA ASP A 30 -13.66 -1.82 -1.71
C ASP A 30 -12.86 -0.50 -1.75
N LEU A 31 -11.91 -0.33 -0.82
CA LEU A 31 -11.02 0.83 -0.80
C LEU A 31 -10.04 0.81 -1.96
N VAL A 32 -9.56 -0.38 -2.36
CA VAL A 32 -8.70 -0.54 -3.53
C VAL A 32 -9.45 -0.12 -4.80
N HIS A 33 -10.73 -0.51 -4.97
CA HIS A 33 -11.55 -0.04 -6.09
C HIS A 33 -11.67 1.49 -6.12
N LYS A 34 -11.94 2.13 -4.98
CA LYS A 34 -11.99 3.59 -4.87
C LYS A 34 -10.65 4.24 -5.25
N GLY A 35 -9.54 3.66 -4.80
CA GLY A 35 -8.20 4.15 -5.13
C GLY A 35 -7.84 4.00 -6.61
N ILE A 36 -8.25 2.89 -7.24
CA ILE A 36 -8.06 2.67 -8.68
C ILE A 36 -8.86 3.70 -9.48
N GLU A 37 -10.13 3.89 -9.13
CA GLU A 37 -11.00 4.88 -9.77
C GLU A 37 -10.42 6.29 -9.64
N LEU A 38 -10.04 6.68 -8.42
CA LEU A 38 -9.41 7.98 -8.15
C LEU A 38 -8.13 8.18 -8.94
N GLY A 39 -7.27 7.15 -8.98
CA GLY A 39 -6.00 7.18 -9.71
C GLY A 39 -6.20 7.38 -11.21
N ARG A 40 -7.20 6.71 -11.81
CA ARG A 40 -7.55 6.91 -13.22
C ARG A 40 -8.16 8.28 -13.48
N GLN A 41 -9.09 8.73 -12.64
CA GLN A 41 -9.77 10.03 -12.80
C GLN A 41 -8.81 11.21 -12.67
N LYS A 42 -7.84 11.11 -11.76
CA LYS A 42 -6.84 12.16 -11.50
C LYS A 42 -5.55 11.98 -12.28
N GLN A 43 -5.46 10.91 -13.08
CA GLN A 43 -4.29 10.59 -13.90
C GLN A 43 -3.01 10.55 -13.06
N VAL A 44 -3.05 9.85 -11.92
CA VAL A 44 -1.89 9.79 -11.00
C VAL A 44 -0.75 8.98 -11.64
N ASP A 45 0.47 9.53 -11.58
CA ASP A 45 1.64 8.91 -12.19
C ASP A 45 2.40 7.98 -11.24
N CYS A 46 2.19 8.12 -9.93
CA CYS A 46 2.83 7.31 -8.91
C CYS A 46 1.99 7.25 -7.62
N ILE A 47 2.37 6.37 -6.70
CA ILE A 47 1.72 6.21 -5.39
C ILE A 47 2.78 6.33 -4.28
N LEU A 48 2.44 7.04 -3.21
CA LEU A 48 3.22 7.08 -1.96
C LEU A 48 2.40 6.47 -0.82
N ALA A 49 2.78 5.28 -0.37
CA ALA A 49 2.17 4.64 0.79
C ALA A 49 2.80 5.17 2.07
N VAL A 50 2.00 5.77 2.96
CA VAL A 50 2.44 6.29 4.26
C VAL A 50 1.73 5.52 5.37
N GLY A 51 2.38 4.54 5.98
CA GLY A 51 1.69 3.62 6.88
C GLY A 51 2.46 2.37 7.26
N GLY A 52 1.75 1.37 7.77
CA GLY A 52 2.23 0.00 7.95
C GLY A 52 1.80 -0.93 6.80
N GLY A 53 1.97 -2.24 7.01
CA GLY A 53 1.72 -3.27 5.98
C GLY A 53 0.36 -3.17 5.28
N SER A 54 -0.74 -2.91 6.00
CA SER A 54 -2.07 -2.79 5.36
C SER A 54 -2.18 -1.60 4.39
N VAL A 55 -1.49 -0.48 4.66
CA VAL A 55 -1.46 0.67 3.74
C VAL A 55 -0.63 0.32 2.51
N ILE A 56 0.53 -0.31 2.72
CA ILE A 56 1.43 -0.71 1.64
C ILE A 56 0.75 -1.72 0.71
N ASP A 57 0.10 -2.74 1.27
CA ASP A 57 -0.60 -3.77 0.49
C ASP A 57 -1.78 -3.19 -0.31
N SER A 58 -2.54 -2.26 0.28
CA SER A 58 -3.59 -1.52 -0.44
C SER A 58 -3.00 -0.72 -1.60
N ALA A 59 -1.90 -0.01 -1.36
CA ALA A 59 -1.24 0.80 -2.37
C ALA A 59 -0.67 -0.04 -3.52
N LYS A 60 -0.10 -1.21 -3.24
CA LYS A 60 0.35 -2.18 -4.26
C LYS A 60 -0.81 -2.67 -5.13
N ALA A 61 -1.93 -3.00 -4.52
CA ALA A 61 -3.11 -3.42 -5.26
C ALA A 61 -3.65 -2.32 -6.17
N ILE A 62 -3.72 -1.08 -5.65
CA ILE A 62 -4.10 0.09 -6.45
C ILE A 62 -3.10 0.29 -7.60
N ALA A 63 -1.80 0.17 -7.33
CA ALA A 63 -0.74 0.33 -8.33
C ALA A 63 -0.89 -0.64 -9.50
N MET A 64 -1.20 -1.93 -9.26
CA MET A 64 -1.49 -2.90 -10.32
C MET A 64 -2.84 -2.66 -10.99
N GLY A 65 -3.84 -2.23 -10.21
CA GLY A 65 -5.21 -2.05 -10.67
C GLY A 65 -5.38 -0.85 -11.60
N VAL A 66 -4.67 0.26 -11.37
CA VAL A 66 -4.80 1.48 -12.20
C VAL A 66 -4.57 1.21 -13.69
N PRO A 67 -3.45 0.61 -14.13
CA PRO A 67 -3.21 0.32 -15.56
C PRO A 67 -3.95 -0.93 -16.08
N TYR A 68 -4.58 -1.72 -15.21
CA TYR A 68 -5.24 -2.96 -15.59
C TYR A 68 -6.72 -2.75 -15.95
N THR A 69 -7.18 -3.24 -17.09
CA THR A 69 -8.57 -3.06 -17.55
C THR A 69 -9.56 -4.08 -16.97
N GLY A 70 -9.07 -5.15 -16.36
CA GLY A 70 -9.89 -6.17 -15.70
C GLY A 70 -10.21 -5.84 -14.24
N GLU A 71 -10.61 -6.87 -13.49
CA GLU A 71 -10.96 -6.75 -12.09
C GLU A 71 -9.72 -7.06 -11.23
N VAL A 72 -9.36 -6.20 -10.27
CA VAL A 72 -8.06 -6.29 -9.57
C VAL A 72 -7.94 -7.56 -8.71
N TRP A 73 -9.05 -8.13 -8.24
CA TRP A 73 -9.10 -9.42 -7.56
C TRP A 73 -8.71 -10.59 -8.48
N ASP A 74 -8.75 -10.46 -9.81
CA ASP A 74 -8.24 -11.47 -10.75
C ASP A 74 -6.78 -11.86 -10.46
N PHE A 75 -5.95 -10.92 -10.00
CA PHE A 75 -4.57 -11.19 -9.57
C PHE A 75 -4.49 -12.08 -8.32
N TYR A 76 -5.45 -11.94 -7.42
CA TYR A 76 -5.56 -12.70 -6.17
C TYR A 76 -6.24 -14.06 -6.39
N GLU A 77 -6.88 -14.27 -7.54
CA GLU A 77 -7.43 -15.56 -7.96
C GLU A 77 -6.54 -16.33 -8.93
N GLY A 78 -5.39 -15.76 -9.33
CA GLY A 78 -4.49 -16.37 -10.31
C GLY A 78 -5.06 -16.39 -11.74
N LYS A 79 -6.07 -15.56 -12.02
CA LYS A 79 -6.70 -15.43 -13.34
C LYS A 79 -5.90 -14.51 -14.28
N ALA A 80 -5.11 -13.60 -13.71
CA ALA A 80 -4.30 -12.66 -14.44
C ALA A 80 -2.94 -12.45 -13.77
N LEU A 81 -1.96 -11.97 -14.55
CA LEU A 81 -0.65 -11.53 -14.07
C LEU A 81 -0.49 -10.03 -14.34
N ALA A 82 -0.07 -9.27 -13.32
CA ALA A 82 0.17 -7.85 -13.47
C ALA A 82 1.38 -7.60 -14.38
N GLN A 83 1.12 -7.08 -15.59
CA GLN A 83 2.16 -6.75 -16.59
C GLN A 83 2.84 -5.42 -16.32
N SER A 84 2.16 -4.52 -15.61
CA SER A 84 2.67 -3.22 -15.18
C SER A 84 1.98 -2.78 -13.90
N ALA A 85 2.58 -1.83 -13.20
CA ALA A 85 2.00 -1.15 -12.06
C ALA A 85 2.51 0.29 -12.03
N LEU A 86 1.75 1.19 -11.40
CA LEU A 86 2.27 2.52 -11.09
C LEU A 86 3.50 2.42 -10.17
N PRO A 87 4.54 3.25 -10.35
CA PRO A 87 5.64 3.37 -9.41
C PRO A 87 5.14 3.64 -7.99
N LEU A 88 5.62 2.86 -7.03
CA LEU A 88 5.23 2.93 -5.62
C LEU A 88 6.43 3.32 -4.76
N GLY A 89 6.29 4.35 -3.93
CA GLY A 89 7.19 4.66 -2.82
C GLY A 89 6.54 4.37 -1.48
N VAL A 90 7.34 4.12 -0.44
CA VAL A 90 6.84 3.84 0.91
C VAL A 90 7.50 4.77 1.94
N VAL A 91 6.70 5.28 2.88
CA VAL A 91 7.14 5.85 4.15
C VAL A 91 6.61 4.94 5.26
N LEU A 92 7.50 4.13 5.82
CA LEU A 92 7.14 3.11 6.80
C LEU A 92 6.94 3.74 8.18
N THR A 93 5.80 3.43 8.81
CA THR A 93 5.46 3.92 10.16
C THR A 93 5.23 2.81 11.17
N ILE A 94 4.98 1.58 10.70
CA ILE A 94 4.78 0.40 11.55
C ILE A 94 5.64 -0.74 10.97
N PRO A 95 6.79 -1.07 11.59
CA PRO A 95 7.60 -2.21 11.16
C PRO A 95 6.89 -3.53 11.50
N GLY A 96 7.09 -4.56 10.68
CA GLY A 96 6.47 -5.87 10.85
C GLY A 96 6.61 -6.73 9.60
N SER A 97 5.64 -6.64 8.70
CA SER A 97 5.46 -7.59 7.59
C SER A 97 6.51 -7.55 6.47
N GLY A 98 7.43 -6.57 6.45
CA GLY A 98 8.40 -6.39 5.36
C GLY A 98 7.78 -6.05 3.99
N SER A 99 6.52 -5.58 3.97
CA SER A 99 5.82 -5.28 2.71
C SER A 99 6.50 -4.12 1.95
N GLU A 100 7.20 -3.24 2.65
CA GLU A 100 7.98 -2.15 2.08
C GLU A 100 9.15 -2.61 1.18
N ALA A 101 9.57 -3.87 1.23
CA ALA A 101 10.72 -4.40 0.49
C ALA A 101 10.38 -5.53 -0.49
N GLY A 102 9.17 -6.08 -0.45
CA GLY A 102 8.76 -7.24 -1.26
C GLY A 102 7.68 -6.96 -2.30
N GLY A 103 7.49 -7.89 -3.23
CA GLY A 103 6.43 -7.85 -4.26
C GLY A 103 5.09 -8.46 -3.84
N GLY A 104 4.97 -8.95 -2.61
CA GLY A 104 3.72 -9.52 -2.08
C GLY A 104 2.73 -8.43 -1.68
N THR A 105 1.43 -8.69 -1.88
CA THR A 105 0.33 -7.88 -1.36
C THR A 105 -0.80 -8.80 -0.91
N VAL A 106 -1.37 -8.55 0.26
CA VAL A 106 -2.52 -9.29 0.79
C VAL A 106 -3.75 -8.40 0.74
N LEU A 107 -4.86 -8.89 0.22
CA LEU A 107 -6.16 -8.22 0.28
C LEU A 107 -7.25 -9.12 0.84
N THR A 108 -8.27 -8.46 1.40
CA THR A 108 -9.49 -9.09 1.89
C THR A 108 -10.67 -8.67 1.01
N LYS A 109 -11.34 -9.64 0.39
CA LYS A 109 -12.64 -9.49 -0.26
C LYS A 109 -13.72 -9.86 0.76
N GLU A 110 -14.49 -8.86 1.21
CA GLU A 110 -15.51 -9.05 2.24
C GLU A 110 -16.64 -9.99 1.77
N GLU A 111 -17.00 -9.88 0.49
CA GLU A 111 -17.88 -10.84 -0.17
C GLU A 111 -17.20 -12.22 -0.23
N GLY A 112 -17.76 -13.20 0.48
CA GLY A 112 -17.17 -14.53 0.60
C GLY A 112 -16.04 -14.65 1.62
N GLN A 113 -15.70 -13.59 2.35
CA GLN A 113 -14.70 -13.59 3.44
C GLN A 113 -13.34 -14.16 3.01
N LEU A 114 -12.88 -13.77 1.81
CA LEU A 114 -11.64 -14.29 1.23
C LEU A 114 -10.47 -13.37 1.55
N LYS A 115 -9.41 -13.90 2.15
CA LYS A 115 -8.12 -13.21 2.33
C LYS A 115 -7.07 -13.93 1.51
N ARG A 116 -6.47 -13.22 0.55
CA ARG A 116 -5.54 -13.83 -0.42
C ARG A 116 -4.31 -12.96 -0.62
N LEU A 117 -3.21 -13.63 -0.96
CA LEU A 117 -1.96 -13.01 -1.38
C LEU A 117 -1.90 -13.02 -2.92
N ALA A 118 -1.50 -11.91 -3.49
CA ALA A 118 -0.96 -11.84 -4.84
C ALA A 118 0.52 -11.43 -4.76
N TRP A 119 1.30 -11.82 -5.76
CA TRP A 119 2.71 -11.44 -5.87
C TRP A 119 3.00 -10.93 -7.27
N SER A 120 3.74 -9.83 -7.37
CA SER A 120 4.27 -9.33 -8.62
C SER A 120 5.54 -8.52 -8.39
N GLU A 121 6.54 -8.69 -9.25
CA GLU A 121 7.73 -7.84 -9.26
C GLU A 121 7.40 -6.36 -9.56
N GLN A 122 6.29 -6.12 -10.26
CA GLN A 122 5.88 -4.78 -10.68
C GLN A 122 5.54 -3.88 -9.48
N VAL A 123 5.18 -4.46 -8.34
CA VAL A 123 4.80 -3.72 -7.12
C VAL A 123 5.87 -3.70 -6.05
N ILE A 124 7.09 -4.15 -6.35
CA ILE A 124 8.22 -3.92 -5.46
C ILE A 124 8.43 -2.39 -5.37
N PRO A 125 8.37 -1.79 -4.16
CA PRO A 125 8.54 -0.36 -4.01
C PRO A 125 9.87 0.13 -4.60
N LYS A 126 9.83 1.29 -5.27
CA LYS A 126 11.03 1.94 -5.84
C LYS A 126 11.95 2.47 -4.76
N PHE A 127 11.37 2.85 -3.62
CA PHE A 127 12.11 3.21 -2.42
C PHE A 127 11.23 2.98 -1.18
N ALA A 128 11.89 2.79 -0.04
CA ALA A 128 11.27 2.79 1.27
C ALA A 128 12.04 3.75 2.19
N ILE A 129 11.34 4.73 2.74
CA ILE A 129 11.85 5.63 3.78
C ILE A 129 11.54 4.99 5.13
N MET A 130 12.60 4.60 5.85
CA MET A 130 12.51 3.96 7.15
C MET A 130 13.19 4.84 8.19
N ASN A 131 12.38 5.52 9.02
CA ASN A 131 12.86 6.26 10.19
C ASN A 131 12.33 5.57 11.46
N PRO A 132 13.21 4.95 12.28
CA PRO A 132 12.82 4.29 13.53
C PRO A 132 12.03 5.18 14.49
N GLU A 133 12.26 6.49 14.49
CA GLU A 133 11.55 7.44 15.37
C GLU A 133 10.04 7.46 15.10
N LEU A 134 9.61 7.11 13.88
CA LEU A 134 8.18 7.05 13.53
C LEU A 134 7.45 5.91 14.24
N SER A 135 8.19 4.94 14.79
CA SER A 135 7.65 3.82 15.58
C SER A 135 7.49 4.14 17.07
N PHE A 136 8.07 5.23 17.58
CA PHE A 136 8.11 5.52 19.02
C PHE A 136 6.74 5.81 19.63
N SER A 137 5.77 6.23 18.81
CA SER A 137 4.39 6.47 19.26
C SER A 137 3.48 5.24 19.15
N LEU A 138 4.01 4.06 18.76
CA LEU A 138 3.19 2.85 18.65
C LEU A 138 2.77 2.34 20.04
N PRO A 139 1.51 1.88 20.20
CA PRO A 139 1.10 1.18 21.41
C PRO A 139 1.92 -0.10 21.61
N PRO A 140 2.26 -0.50 22.85
CA PRO A 140 3.04 -1.70 23.12
C PRO A 140 2.49 -2.98 22.45
N TYR A 141 1.17 -3.11 22.34
CA TYR A 141 0.53 -4.24 21.65
C TYR A 141 0.89 -4.28 20.15
N GLN A 142 0.84 -3.15 19.45
CA GLN A 142 1.19 -3.09 18.02
C GLN A 142 2.68 -3.33 17.81
N THR A 143 3.53 -2.83 18.71
CA THR A 143 4.97 -3.12 18.71
C THR A 143 5.24 -4.62 18.87
N ALA A 144 4.54 -5.29 19.81
CA ALA A 144 4.68 -6.73 20.03
C ALA A 144 4.17 -7.54 18.83
N CYS A 145 3.04 -7.16 18.22
CA CYS A 145 2.53 -7.79 17.00
C CYS A 145 3.54 -7.69 15.85
N GLY A 146 4.07 -6.49 15.58
CA GLY A 146 5.09 -6.30 14.54
C GLY A 146 6.36 -7.10 14.83
N GLY A 147 6.79 -7.18 16.09
CA GLY A 147 7.91 -8.02 16.49
C GLY A 147 7.65 -9.52 16.27
N GLY A 148 6.43 -9.99 16.53
CA GLY A 148 6.00 -11.35 16.23
C GLY A 148 6.06 -11.68 14.74
N ASP A 149 5.52 -10.79 13.90
CA ASP A 149 5.55 -10.93 12.44
C ASP A 149 6.97 -11.00 11.87
N ILE A 150 7.94 -10.29 12.47
CA ILE A 150 9.35 -10.32 12.02
C ILE A 150 10.02 -11.67 12.30
N ILE A 151 9.60 -12.37 13.35
CA ILE A 151 10.21 -13.63 13.80
C ILE A 151 9.59 -14.84 13.08
N SER A 152 8.32 -14.77 12.70
CA SER A 152 7.55 -15.86 12.10
C SER A 152 7.92 -16.15 10.66
#